data_AF-A0A2D8AJM0-F1
#
_entry.id   AF-A0A2D8AJM0-F1
#
_cell.length_a   1.000
_cell.length_b   1.000
_cell.length_c   1.000
_cell.angle_alpha   90.00
_cell.angle_beta   90.00
_cell.angle_gamma   90.00
#
_symmetry.space_group_name_H-M   'P 1'
#
loop_
_entity.id
_entity.type
_entity.pdbx_description
1 polymer ?
#
loop_
_entity_poly.entity_id
_entity_poly.type
_entity_poly.pdbx_seq_one_letter_code
_entity_poly.pdbx_strand_id
1 'polypeptide(L)'
;MLLPIGSAAQDPFSNPSFGEVSLISGFDPDPHAVSIYAGGSVDLSVSRLVDCVGFVSDAPDYRVVYDSDNQQRSLSFYAESESDTVLLINDPDGEWYCNDDYSDELGLAAGLDFSSP
;
A
#
# COMPACT_ATOMS: atom_id res chain seq x y z
N MET A 1 -15.66 28.40 -10.17
CA MET A 1 -14.27 28.64 -9.71
C MET A 1 -13.72 27.28 -9.34
N LEU A 2 -13.02 26.62 -10.27
CA LEU A 2 -12.35 25.36 -9.97
C LEU A 2 -11.12 25.68 -9.13
N LEU A 3 -11.11 25.21 -7.89
CA LEU A 3 -9.88 25.15 -7.11
C LEU A 3 -8.97 24.12 -7.80
N PRO A 4 -7.68 24.40 -8.01
CA PRO A 4 -6.74 23.34 -8.36
C PRO A 4 -6.72 22.41 -7.16
N ILE A 5 -7.25 21.20 -7.32
CA ILE A 5 -7.01 20.12 -6.36
C ILE A 5 -5.50 19.94 -6.40
N GLY A 6 -4.82 20.24 -5.29
CA GLY A 6 -3.40 19.94 -5.17
C GLY A 6 -3.20 18.50 -5.58
N SER A 7 -2.23 18.23 -6.44
CA SER A 7 -1.92 16.89 -6.96
C SER A 7 -2.10 15.87 -5.84
N ALA A 8 -3.14 15.04 -5.93
CA ALA A 8 -3.11 13.77 -5.23
C ALA A 8 -1.89 13.04 -5.80
N ALA A 9 -1.07 12.42 -4.94
CA ALA A 9 0.08 11.65 -5.42
C ALA A 9 -0.40 10.44 -6.25
N GLN A 10 -1.60 9.92 -5.97
CA GLN A 10 -2.22 8.80 -6.66
C GLN A 10 -3.74 8.98 -6.75
N ASP A 11 -4.40 8.30 -7.71
CA ASP A 11 -5.84 8.12 -7.79
C ASP A 11 -6.24 6.70 -7.31
N PRO A 12 -6.59 6.53 -6.01
CA PRO A 12 -6.89 5.21 -5.44
C PRO A 12 -8.15 4.57 -6.02
N PHE A 13 -9.00 5.32 -6.73
CA PHE A 13 -10.24 4.82 -7.34
C PHE A 13 -10.05 4.29 -8.75
N SER A 14 -8.89 4.52 -9.37
CA SER A 14 -8.54 3.94 -10.66
C SER A 14 -8.44 2.40 -10.61
N ASN A 15 -8.38 1.75 -11.77
CA ASN A 15 -8.29 0.29 -11.83
C ASN A 15 -6.87 -0.15 -11.42
N PRO A 16 -6.73 -1.15 -10.52
CA PRO A 16 -5.43 -1.62 -10.09
C PRO A 16 -4.70 -2.37 -11.22
N SER A 17 -3.40 -2.14 -11.36
CA SER A 17 -2.60 -2.67 -12.47
C SER A 17 -2.39 -4.19 -12.42
N PHE A 18 -2.32 -4.76 -11.21
CA PHE A 18 -2.04 -6.18 -10.95
C PHE A 18 -3.24 -6.92 -10.35
N GLY A 19 -4.40 -6.27 -10.29
CA GLY A 19 -5.66 -6.86 -9.88
C GLY A 19 -6.09 -6.56 -8.45
N GLU A 20 -7.04 -7.34 -7.96
CA GLU A 20 -7.64 -7.17 -6.65
C GLU A 20 -8.00 -8.51 -6.00
N VAL A 21 -8.18 -8.50 -4.69
CA VAL A 21 -8.65 -9.65 -3.90
C VAL A 21 -9.63 -9.22 -2.81
N SER A 22 -10.57 -10.10 -2.49
CA SER A 22 -11.39 -9.97 -1.27
C SER A 22 -10.94 -10.98 -0.23
N LEU A 23 -10.59 -10.51 0.96
CA LEU A 23 -10.09 -11.32 2.07
C LEU A 23 -10.96 -11.12 3.30
N ILE A 24 -11.11 -12.17 4.10
CA ILE A 24 -11.80 -12.13 5.39
C ILE A 24 -10.77 -12.52 6.46
N SER A 25 -10.85 -11.94 7.65
CA SER A 25 -9.95 -12.25 8.76
C SER A 25 -9.76 -13.75 8.99
N GLY A 26 -8.50 -14.19 9.03
CA GLY A 26 -8.15 -15.62 9.08
C GLY A 26 -8.21 -16.33 7.73
N PHE A 27 -7.99 -15.60 6.63
CA PHE A 27 -7.88 -16.13 5.28
C PHE A 27 -6.77 -17.19 5.16
N ASP A 28 -6.92 -18.09 4.18
CA ASP A 28 -5.94 -19.12 3.83
C ASP A 28 -5.78 -19.14 2.30
N PRO A 29 -4.54 -19.11 1.76
CA PRO A 29 -3.27 -19.03 2.48
C PRO A 29 -3.03 -17.65 3.12
N ASP A 30 -2.41 -17.64 4.31
CA ASP A 30 -1.85 -16.45 4.96
C ASP A 30 -0.32 -16.63 5.08
N PRO A 31 0.50 -15.87 4.31
CA PRO A 31 0.14 -14.70 3.49
C PRO A 31 -0.55 -15.05 2.15
N HIS A 32 -1.43 -14.16 1.69
CA HIS A 32 -1.87 -14.11 0.29
C HIS A 32 -0.81 -13.37 -0.54
N ALA A 33 -0.16 -14.08 -1.47
CA ALA A 33 0.98 -13.55 -2.23
C ALA A 33 0.63 -13.31 -3.70
N VAL A 34 1.09 -12.17 -4.23
CA VAL A 34 1.02 -11.81 -5.65
C VAL A 34 2.34 -11.23 -6.13
N SER A 35 2.68 -11.43 -7.40
CA SER A 35 3.86 -10.80 -8.01
C SER A 35 3.45 -9.52 -8.73
N ILE A 36 4.12 -8.42 -8.39
CA ILE A 36 3.91 -7.09 -8.98
C ILE A 36 5.24 -6.48 -9.44
N TYR A 37 5.18 -5.44 -10.25
CA TYR A 37 6.37 -4.62 -10.56
C TYR A 37 6.33 -3.32 -9.76
N ALA A 38 7.38 -3.07 -8.99
CA ALA A 38 7.52 -1.83 -8.23
C ALA A 38 7.92 -0.65 -9.13
N GLY A 39 7.61 0.57 -8.66
CA GLY A 39 7.99 1.82 -9.30
C GLY A 39 6.81 2.59 -9.89
N GLY A 40 7.13 3.59 -10.72
CA GLY A 40 6.17 4.42 -11.43
C GLY A 40 6.69 5.83 -11.63
N SER A 41 5.85 6.73 -12.11
CA SER A 41 6.24 8.11 -12.47
C SER A 41 6.02 9.13 -11.37
N VAL A 42 5.35 8.76 -10.28
CA VAL A 42 5.03 9.67 -9.18
C VAL A 42 6.16 9.63 -8.17
N ASP A 43 6.77 10.78 -7.90
CA ASP A 43 7.80 10.96 -6.88
C ASP A 43 7.14 11.27 -5.53
N LEU A 44 7.39 10.42 -4.52
CA LEU A 44 6.83 10.61 -3.17
C LEU A 44 7.53 11.72 -2.38
N SER A 45 8.77 12.08 -2.72
CA SER A 45 9.55 13.08 -1.97
C SER A 45 8.97 14.50 -2.06
N VAL A 46 8.08 14.73 -3.03
CA VAL A 46 7.35 16.00 -3.21
C VAL A 46 5.91 15.94 -2.69
N SER A 47 5.49 14.80 -2.12
CA SER A 47 4.15 14.60 -1.57
C SER A 47 3.92 15.52 -0.36
N ARG A 48 2.69 15.99 -0.21
CA ARG A 48 2.23 16.71 0.99
C ARG A 48 1.32 15.87 1.89
N LEU A 49 1.02 14.64 1.47
CA LEU A 49 0.09 13.75 2.15
C LEU A 49 0.81 12.73 3.03
N VAL A 50 2.04 12.38 2.67
CA VAL A 50 2.88 11.43 3.40
C VAL A 50 4.34 11.85 3.23
N ASP A 51 5.14 11.68 4.27
CA ASP A 51 6.59 11.88 4.21
C ASP A 51 7.24 10.55 3.83
N CYS A 52 7.67 10.44 2.57
CA CYS A 52 8.24 9.20 2.05
C CYS A 52 9.14 9.48 0.84
N VAL A 53 10.09 8.59 0.56
CA VAL A 53 10.98 8.69 -0.59
C VAL A 53 10.81 7.46 -1.46
N GLY A 54 10.69 7.67 -2.77
CA GLY A 54 10.54 6.59 -3.73
C GLY A 54 9.61 6.97 -4.86
N PHE A 55 9.38 6.01 -5.75
CA PHE A 55 8.55 6.19 -6.93
C PHE A 55 7.44 5.16 -6.98
N VAL A 56 6.23 5.61 -7.29
CA VAL A 56 5.02 4.78 -7.35
C VAL A 56 4.21 5.10 -8.61
N SER A 57 3.30 4.18 -8.98
CA SER A 57 2.30 4.39 -10.02
C SER A 57 1.24 5.42 -9.57
N ASP A 58 0.59 6.13 -10.50
CA ASP A 58 -0.57 6.99 -10.15
C ASP A 58 -1.80 6.16 -9.79
N ALA A 59 -2.02 5.04 -10.50
CA ALA A 59 -3.02 4.04 -10.15
C ALA A 59 -2.49 3.06 -9.09
N PRO A 60 -3.35 2.44 -8.26
CA PRO A 60 -2.92 1.37 -7.38
C PRO A 60 -2.26 0.23 -8.16
N ASP A 61 -1.20 -0.34 -7.61
CA ASP A 61 -0.65 -1.57 -8.17
C ASP A 61 -1.56 -2.75 -7.85
N TYR A 62 -2.06 -2.84 -6.62
CA TYR A 62 -2.96 -3.91 -6.17
C TYR A 62 -4.03 -3.36 -5.23
N ARG A 63 -5.23 -3.96 -5.22
CA ARG A 63 -6.32 -3.58 -4.30
C ARG A 63 -6.73 -4.75 -3.42
N VAL A 64 -6.84 -4.50 -2.12
CA VAL A 64 -7.34 -5.47 -1.14
C VAL A 64 -8.66 -4.95 -0.56
N VAL A 65 -9.72 -5.75 -0.70
CA VAL A 65 -10.99 -5.55 0.00
C VAL A 65 -10.98 -6.48 1.22
N TYR A 66 -10.75 -5.93 2.40
CA TYR A 66 -10.64 -6.71 3.63
C TYR A 66 -11.89 -6.58 4.50
N ASP A 67 -12.37 -7.70 5.02
CA ASP A 67 -13.41 -7.76 6.05
C ASP A 67 -12.80 -8.36 7.33
N SER A 68 -12.81 -7.59 8.42
CA SER A 68 -12.26 -8.04 9.71
C SER A 68 -13.12 -9.10 10.39
N ASP A 69 -14.36 -9.36 9.93
CA ASP A 69 -15.35 -10.25 10.55
C ASP A 69 -15.55 -9.95 12.05
N ASN A 70 -15.43 -8.68 12.44
CA ASN A 70 -15.45 -8.20 13.82
C ASN A 70 -14.35 -8.81 14.73
N GLN A 71 -13.28 -9.32 14.14
CA GLN A 71 -12.13 -9.89 14.86
C GLN A 71 -11.07 -8.82 15.11
N GLN A 72 -10.43 -8.86 16.28
CA GLN A 72 -9.29 -8.00 16.60
C GLN A 72 -8.00 -8.72 16.20
N ARG A 73 -7.71 -8.76 14.90
CA ARG A 73 -6.46 -9.29 14.34
C ARG A 73 -5.75 -8.20 13.55
N SER A 74 -4.43 -8.21 13.59
CA SER A 74 -3.64 -7.34 12.73
C SER A 74 -3.74 -7.81 11.27
N LEU A 75 -3.65 -6.85 10.35
CA LEU A 75 -3.39 -7.09 8.94
C LEU A 75 -2.05 -6.45 8.59
N SER A 76 -1.15 -7.26 8.04
CA SER A 76 0.18 -6.84 7.65
C SER A 76 0.30 -6.90 6.13
N PHE A 77 0.93 -5.88 5.56
CA PHE A 77 1.34 -5.84 4.16
C PHE A 77 2.84 -5.75 4.12
N TYR A 78 3.50 -6.52 3.27
CA TYR A 78 4.93 -6.40 3.07
C TYR A 78 5.31 -6.76 1.63
N ALA A 79 6.45 -6.26 1.17
CA ALA A 79 7.01 -6.56 -0.13
C ALA A 79 8.37 -7.24 0.02
N GLU A 80 8.58 -8.34 -0.71
CA GLU A 80 9.88 -8.99 -0.82
C GLU A 80 10.44 -8.75 -2.23
N SER A 81 11.67 -8.23 -2.30
CA SER A 81 12.30 -7.83 -3.56
C SER A 81 13.83 -7.96 -3.46
N GLU A 82 14.49 -8.18 -4.60
CA GLU A 82 15.97 -8.16 -4.68
C GLU A 82 16.56 -6.75 -4.54
N SER A 83 15.72 -5.74 -4.72
CA SER A 83 16.07 -4.32 -4.52
C SER A 83 15.16 -3.71 -3.45
N ASP A 84 15.69 -2.71 -2.76
CA ASP A 84 14.95 -1.87 -1.82
C ASP A 84 13.73 -1.23 -2.50
N THR A 85 12.60 -1.24 -1.82
CA THR A 85 11.29 -0.79 -2.35
C THR A 85 10.60 0.09 -1.33
N VAL A 86 9.60 0.82 -1.79
CA VAL A 86 8.68 1.56 -0.92
C VAL A 86 7.29 0.97 -1.02
N LEU A 87 6.60 0.84 0.11
CA LEU A 87 5.19 0.46 0.15
C LEU A 87 4.35 1.67 0.54
N LEU A 88 3.44 2.07 -0.35
CA LEU A 88 2.47 3.13 -0.12
C LEU A 88 1.07 2.51 -0.09
N ILE A 89 0.31 2.76 0.97
CA ILE A 89 -1.07 2.27 1.13
C ILE A 89 -2.01 3.45 1.39
N ASN A 90 -3.11 3.49 0.65
CA ASN A 90 -4.28 4.30 0.99
C ASN A 90 -5.32 3.43 1.68
N ASP A 91 -5.74 3.84 2.87
CA ASP A 91 -6.79 3.11 3.60
C ASP A 91 -8.21 3.56 3.19
N PRO A 92 -9.27 2.85 3.64
CA PRO A 92 -10.65 3.21 3.32
C PRO A 92 -11.10 4.59 3.86
N ASP A 93 -10.44 5.14 4.87
CA ASP A 93 -10.71 6.48 5.42
C ASP A 93 -10.05 7.58 4.59
N GLY A 94 -9.18 7.21 3.64
CA GLY A 94 -8.48 8.09 2.72
C GLY A 94 -7.11 8.54 3.25
N GLU A 95 -6.63 7.96 4.34
CA GLU A 95 -5.31 8.24 4.90
C GLU A 95 -4.21 7.50 4.13
N TRP A 96 -3.01 8.06 4.13
CA TRP A 96 -1.85 7.52 3.41
C TRP A 96 -0.75 7.07 4.37
N TYR A 97 -0.28 5.84 4.18
CA TYR A 97 0.75 5.22 4.97
C TYR A 97 1.89 4.82 4.05
N CYS A 98 3.13 5.07 4.48
CA CYS A 98 4.29 4.72 3.71
C CYS A 98 5.37 4.12 4.60
N ASN A 99 6.04 3.09 4.10
CA ASN A 99 7.19 2.49 4.76
C ASN A 99 8.07 1.82 3.71
N ASP A 100 9.38 2.04 3.81
CA ASP A 100 10.45 1.42 3.03
C ASP A 100 11.30 0.46 3.88
N ASP A 101 11.32 0.62 5.21
CA ASP A 101 12.00 -0.26 6.16
C ASP A 101 11.04 -0.85 7.21
N TYR A 102 10.62 -2.12 7.05
CA TYR A 102 9.59 -2.75 7.87
C TYR A 102 10.12 -3.39 9.16
N SER A 103 11.18 -4.19 9.09
CA SER A 103 11.72 -4.89 10.26
C SER A 103 13.15 -5.37 10.08
N ASP A 104 13.90 -5.47 11.19
CA ASP A 104 15.26 -6.02 11.19
C ASP A 104 15.34 -7.47 10.66
N GLU A 105 14.26 -8.26 10.79
CA GLU A 105 14.21 -9.67 10.35
C GLU A 105 13.94 -9.81 8.84
N LEU A 106 13.23 -8.84 8.24
CA LEU A 106 12.99 -8.78 6.80
C LEU A 106 13.95 -7.80 6.07
N GLY A 107 14.87 -7.17 6.80
CA GLY A 107 15.86 -6.24 6.25
C GLY A 107 15.22 -4.94 5.74
N LEU A 108 15.63 -4.50 4.54
CA LEU A 108 15.11 -3.31 3.84
C LEU A 108 13.79 -3.59 3.09
N ALA A 109 13.02 -4.57 3.58
CA ALA A 109 11.73 -4.87 2.99
C ALA A 109 10.73 -3.82 3.45
N ALA A 110 9.93 -3.29 2.53
CA ALA A 110 8.85 -2.38 2.83
C ALA A 110 7.67 -3.10 3.47
N GLY A 111 6.99 -2.48 4.44
CA GLY A 111 5.85 -3.11 5.10
C GLY A 111 5.10 -2.25 6.10
N LEU A 112 3.83 -2.58 6.31
CA LEU A 112 2.90 -1.82 7.14
C LEU A 112 2.00 -2.76 7.93
N ASP A 113 1.87 -2.49 9.23
CA ASP A 113 0.98 -3.21 10.14
C ASP A 113 -0.22 -2.34 10.52
N PHE A 114 -1.42 -2.90 10.34
CA PHE A 114 -2.67 -2.32 10.82
C PHE A 114 -3.17 -3.19 11.97
N SER A 115 -3.16 -2.65 13.20
CA SER A 115 -3.50 -3.41 14.42
C SER A 115 -5.01 -3.54 14.67
N SER A 116 -5.83 -2.76 13.99
CA SER A 116 -7.31 -2.82 14.02
C SER A 116 -7.89 -2.34 12.69
N PRO A 117 -7.67 -3.10 11.60
CA PRO A 117 -8.09 -2.76 10.24
C PRO A 117 -9.58 -3.03 9.97
#